data_AF-A0A3D3BPA9-F1
#
_entry.id   AF-A0A3D3BPA9-F1
#
_cell.length_a   1.000
_cell.length_b   1.000
_cell.length_c   1.000
_cell.angle_alpha   90.00
_cell.angle_beta   90.00
_cell.angle_gamma   90.00
#
_symmetry.space_group_name_H-M   'P 1'
#
loop_
_entity.id
_entity.type
_entity.pdbx_description
1 polymer ?
#
loop_
_entity_poly.entity_id
_entity_poly.type
_entity_poly.pdbx_seq_one_letter_code
_entity_poly.pdbx_strand_id
1 'polypeptide(L)' 'DDEFAGIEDALTPDVRSVLTVQGALASRDGFAGTAPVRVAEQLNALADDVSRARARWA' A
#
# COMPACT_ATOMS: atom_id res chain seq x y z
N ASP A 1 12.75 -15.42 -16.90
CA ASP A 1 11.50 -14.87 -17.47
C ASP A 1 10.83 -15.91 -18.35
N ASP A 2 11.61 -16.73 -19.04
CA ASP A 2 11.15 -17.96 -19.70
C ASP A 2 10.35 -18.90 -18.76
N GLU A 3 10.73 -19.01 -17.48
CA GLU A 3 9.96 -19.80 -16.50
C GLU A 3 8.55 -19.22 -16.25
N PHE A 4 8.42 -17.89 -16.22
CA PHE A 4 7.12 -17.24 -16.04
C PHE A 4 6.28 -17.28 -17.33
N ALA A 5 6.90 -17.00 -18.48
CA ALA A 5 6.25 -17.09 -19.78
C ALA A 5 5.82 -18.54 -20.12
N GLY A 6 6.58 -19.55 -19.66
CA GLY A 6 6.20 -20.95 -19.79
C GLY A 6 4.97 -21.35 -18.96
N ILE A 7 4.56 -20.53 -17.98
CA ILE A 7 3.31 -20.70 -17.23
C ILE A 7 2.17 -19.94 -17.91
N GLU A 8 2.38 -18.65 -18.19
CA GLU A 8 1.41 -17.78 -18.85
C GLU A 8 2.10 -16.57 -19.49
N ASP A 9 1.76 -16.26 -20.74
CA ASP A 9 2.40 -15.19 -21.52
C ASP A 9 2.23 -13.78 -20.89
N ALA A 10 1.17 -13.58 -20.12
CA ALA A 10 0.92 -12.33 -19.40
C ALA A 10 1.85 -12.12 -18.17
N LEU A 11 2.57 -13.15 -17.71
CA LEU A 11 3.52 -13.03 -16.60
C LEU A 11 4.86 -12.46 -17.07
N THR A 12 4.83 -11.17 -17.41
CA THR A 12 6.02 -10.41 -17.80
C THR A 12 7.02 -10.29 -16.62
N PRO A 13 8.29 -9.92 -16.87
CA PRO A 13 9.28 -9.74 -15.81
C PRO A 13 8.84 -8.77 -14.70
N ASP A 14 7.94 -7.83 -15.03
CA ASP A 14 7.37 -6.84 -14.10
C ASP A 14 6.63 -7.48 -12.92
N VAL A 15 6.15 -8.73 -13.05
CA VAL A 15 5.49 -9.44 -11.93
C VAL A 15 6.39 -9.54 -10.70
N ARG A 16 7.72 -9.57 -10.88
CA ARG A 16 8.69 -9.61 -9.77
C ARG A 16 8.61 -8.40 -8.87
N SER A 17 8.13 -7.26 -9.39
CA SER A 17 7.94 -6.03 -8.60
C SER A 17 7.01 -6.23 -7.40
N VAL A 18 6.09 -7.20 -7.45
CA VAL A 18 5.15 -7.51 -6.38
C VAL A 18 5.42 -8.84 -5.66
N LEU A 19 6.46 -9.59 -6.06
CA LEU A 19 6.86 -10.87 -5.43
C LEU A 19 7.85 -10.69 -4.26
N THR A 20 7.82 -9.52 -3.63
CA THR A 20 8.52 -9.23 -2.37
C THR A 20 7.53 -8.67 -1.36
N VAL A 21 7.82 -8.77 -0.06
CA VAL A 21 6.93 -8.20 0.98
C VAL A 21 6.72 -6.69 0.74
N GLN A 22 7.79 -5.96 0.42
CA GLN A 22 7.70 -4.52 0.16
C GLN A 22 6.87 -4.22 -1.10
N GLY A 23 7.11 -4.95 -2.19
CA GLY A 23 6.36 -4.82 -3.43
C GLY A 23 4.87 -5.13 -3.27
N ALA A 24 4.55 -6.21 -2.56
CA ALA A 24 3.17 -6.61 -2.27
C ALA A 24 2.42 -5.62 -1.39
N LEU A 25 3.12 -4.94 -0.46
CA LEU A 25 2.52 -3.86 0.32
C LEU A 25 2.33 -2.61 -0.54
N ALA A 26 3.33 -2.22 -1.33
CA ALA A 26 3.28 -1.04 -2.18
C ALA A 26 2.16 -1.10 -3.23
N SER A 27 1.86 -2.27 -3.78
CA SER A 27 0.77 -2.44 -4.77
C SER A 27 -0.64 -2.31 -4.20
N ARG A 28 -0.80 -2.27 -2.87
CA ARG A 28 -2.09 -2.07 -2.19
C ARG A 28 -2.32 -0.59 -1.90
N ASP A 29 -2.24 0.25 -2.92
CA ASP A 29 -2.34 1.72 -2.86
C ASP A 29 -3.73 2.28 -3.21
N GLY A 30 -4.75 1.41 -3.29
CA GLY A 30 -6.15 1.81 -3.37
C GLY A 30 -6.63 2.58 -2.13
N PHE A 31 -7.86 3.08 -2.18
CA PHE A 31 -8.48 3.75 -1.03
C PHE A 31 -8.48 2.83 0.21
N ALA A 32 -8.05 3.37 1.35
CA ALA A 32 -7.84 2.62 2.60
C ALA A 32 -6.84 1.44 2.49
N GLY A 33 -5.96 1.45 1.49
CA GLY A 33 -4.99 0.40 1.24
C GLY A 33 -3.87 0.33 2.29
N THR A 34 -3.11 -0.77 2.25
CA THR A 34 -2.00 -1.04 3.18
C THR A 34 -0.64 -0.56 2.65
N ALA A 35 -0.60 0.09 1.48
CA ALA A 35 0.64 0.69 1.00
C ALA A 35 1.17 1.71 2.03
N PRO A 36 2.49 1.79 2.25
CA PRO A 36 3.07 2.71 3.23
C PRO A 36 2.61 4.16 3.07
N VAL A 37 2.44 4.63 1.83
CA VAL A 37 1.91 5.97 1.53
C VAL A 37 0.48 6.17 2.03
N ARG A 38 -0.39 5.16 1.88
CA ARG A 38 -1.79 5.21 2.35
C ARG A 38 -1.87 5.17 3.86
N VAL A 39 -1.03 4.36 4.50
CA VAL A 39 -0.96 4.32 5.97
C VAL A 39 -0.45 5.64 6.53
N ALA A 40 0.54 6.28 5.88
CA ALA A 40 1.01 7.61 6.28
C ALA A 40 -0.10 8.68 6.18
N GLU A 41 -0.87 8.68 5.09
CA GLU A 41 -2.05 9.54 4.92
C GLU A 41 -3.08 9.32 6.05
N GLN A 42 -3.40 8.07 6.36
CA GLN A 42 -4.34 7.69 7.41
C GLN A 42 -3.85 8.14 8.80
N LEU A 43 -2.55 7.97 9.10
CA LEU A 43 -1.96 8.41 10.36
C LEU A 43 -2.03 9.93 10.52
N ASN A 44 -1.78 10.69 9.47
CA ASN A 44 -1.91 12.15 9.50
C ASN A 44 -3.36 12.58 9.75
N ALA A 45 -4.33 11.99 9.04
CA ALA A 45 -5.74 12.28 9.24
C ALA A 45 -6.18 11.96 10.69
N LEU A 46 -5.73 10.81 11.23
CA LEU A 46 -6.02 10.43 12.62
C LEU A 46 -5.41 11.41 13.63
N ALA A 47 -4.18 11.89 13.38
CA ALA A 47 -3.53 12.87 14.25
C ALA A 47 -4.36 14.17 14.34
N ASP A 48 -4.87 14.65 13.20
CA ASP A 48 -5.75 15.82 13.15
C ASP A 48 -7.07 15.58 13.90
N ASP A 49 -7.68 14.41 13.72
CA ASP A 49 -8.93 14.04 14.38
C ASP A 49 -8.76 14.00 15.90
N VAL A 50 -7.67 13.40 16.39
CA VAL A 50 -7.33 13.34 17.81
C VAL A 50 -7.09 14.75 18.37
N SER A 51 -6.39 15.62 17.62
CA SER A 51 -6.18 17.02 18.02
C SER A 51 -7.50 17.77 18.21
N ARG A 52 -8.42 17.66 17.25
CA ARG A 52 -9.76 18.28 17.33
C ARG A 52 -10.59 17.73 18.49
N ALA A 53 -10.55 16.42 18.72
CA ALA A 53 -11.26 15.79 19.83
C ALA A 53 -10.74 16.29 21.19
N ARG A 54 -9.42 16.40 21.35
CA ARG A 54 -8.79 16.96 22.56
C ARG A 54 -9.20 18.41 22.80
N ALA A 55 -9.17 19.25 21.76
CA ALA A 55 -9.55 20.66 21.86
C ALA A 55 -11.04 20.84 22.24
N ARG A 56 -11.91 19.90 21.86
CA ARG A 56 -13.34 19.93 22.23
C ARG A 56 -13.59 19.57 23.70
N TRP A 57 -12.72 18.77 24.32
CA TRP A 57 -12.89 18.29 25.69
C TRP A 57 -12.12 19.11 26.74
N ALA A 58 -11.16 19.93 26.32
CA ALA A 58 -10.52 20.93 27.17
C ALA A 58 -11.47 22.11 27.46
#